data_AF-A0A9D0XXG2-F1
#
_entry.id   AF-A0A9D0XXG2-F1
#
_cell.length_a   1.000
_cell.length_b   1.000
_cell.length_c   1.000
_cell.angle_alpha   90.00
_cell.angle_beta   90.00
_cell.angle_gamma   90.00
#
_symmetry.space_group_name_H-M   'P 1'
#
loop_
_entity.id
_entity.type
_entity.pdbx_description
1 polymer ?
#
loop_
_entity_poly.entity_id
_entity_poly.type
_entity_poly.pdbx_seq_one_letter_code
_entity_poly.pdbx_strand_id
1 'polypeptide(L)'
;MRSNLETYKIWAPDDAIWTQWAKPVLFIRQPDSINKVELNIPEIKWIQSLERNTMIIVDLPRHSGVEESLGLARLGYRPVPLYNGVDGPSLSTIVKVHDIVKALYKGADELVSCNIRADAPPVFMLDSNRMSGSGKQPGKYDNRWCVFPQDMPSASFIINQGINRIIVRSESIQNDLSHILCRYQKEGVDIYHCNGQTVRKIHVTQPSDFKSLSYRFRAIFGLTRNATGGFGSKIPEATQSSSSGVRYYGFG
;
A
#
# COMPACT_ATOMS: atom_id res chain seq x y z
N MET A 1 17.95 7.72 -17.88
CA MET A 1 17.03 7.64 -16.72
C MET A 1 15.78 6.95 -17.22
N ARG A 2 15.29 5.91 -16.55
CA ARG A 2 14.02 5.27 -16.95
C ARG A 2 12.86 6.25 -16.76
N SER A 3 11.89 6.19 -17.66
CA SER A 3 10.62 6.89 -17.52
C SER A 3 9.77 6.32 -16.39
N ASN A 4 8.74 7.07 -16.00
CA ASN A 4 7.75 6.66 -15.01
C ASN A 4 7.05 5.34 -15.38
N LEU A 5 6.68 5.20 -16.65
CA LEU A 5 6.00 4.01 -17.17
C LEU A 5 6.94 2.80 -17.17
N GLU A 6 8.17 2.97 -17.65
CA GLU A 6 9.18 1.89 -17.63
C GLU A 6 9.48 1.43 -16.21
N THR A 7 9.57 2.37 -15.26
CA THR A 7 9.76 2.05 -13.84
C THR A 7 8.56 1.27 -13.30
N TYR A 8 7.33 1.70 -13.57
CA TYR A 8 6.13 0.95 -13.17
C TYR A 8 6.10 -0.46 -13.74
N LYS A 9 6.45 -0.64 -15.02
CA LYS A 9 6.45 -1.94 -15.72
C LYS A 9 7.47 -2.93 -15.16
N ILE A 10 8.53 -2.48 -14.48
CA ILE A 10 9.44 -3.36 -13.75
C ILE A 10 8.74 -4.02 -12.56
N TRP A 11 7.91 -3.25 -11.84
CA TRP A 11 7.12 -3.75 -10.70
C TRP A 11 5.86 -4.49 -11.14
N ALA A 12 5.31 -4.13 -12.31
CA ALA A 12 4.03 -4.61 -12.82
C ALA A 12 4.16 -5.02 -14.30
N PRO A 13 4.94 -6.07 -14.61
CA PRO A 13 5.18 -6.50 -15.99
C PRO A 13 3.91 -7.14 -16.59
N ASP A 14 3.71 -6.99 -17.90
CA ASP A 14 2.44 -7.36 -18.56
C ASP A 14 2.13 -8.85 -18.55
N ASP A 15 3.14 -9.69 -18.40
CA ASP A 15 3.05 -11.14 -18.39
C ASP A 15 2.82 -11.72 -16.98
N ALA A 16 2.98 -10.92 -15.92
CA ALA A 16 2.76 -11.39 -14.56
C ALA A 16 1.28 -11.42 -14.19
N ILE A 17 0.86 -12.55 -13.61
CA ILE A 17 -0.52 -12.82 -13.17
C ILE A 17 -1.07 -11.72 -12.25
N TRP A 18 -0.19 -11.15 -11.42
CA TRP A 18 -0.53 -10.25 -10.31
C TRP A 18 -0.56 -8.77 -10.70
N THR A 19 -0.15 -8.43 -11.92
CA THR A 19 -0.05 -7.04 -12.40
C THR A 19 -1.36 -6.27 -12.33
N GLN A 20 -2.50 -6.95 -12.48
CA GLN A 20 -3.84 -6.36 -12.39
C GLN A 20 -4.16 -5.69 -11.03
N TRP A 21 -3.42 -6.03 -9.97
CA TRP A 21 -3.57 -5.41 -8.64
C TRP A 21 -2.55 -4.32 -8.35
N ALA A 22 -1.48 -4.20 -9.16
CA ALA A 22 -0.45 -3.19 -8.98
C ALA A 22 -1.01 -1.78 -9.24
N LYS A 23 -0.92 -0.89 -8.26
CA LYS A 23 -1.44 0.49 -8.38
C LYS A 23 -0.38 1.42 -8.98
N PRO A 24 -0.71 2.18 -10.05
CA PRO A 24 0.26 3.08 -10.71
C PRO A 24 0.44 4.42 -9.97
N VAL A 25 -0.33 4.69 -8.91
CA VAL A 25 -0.46 6.01 -8.28
C VAL A 25 0.88 6.62 -7.88
N LEU A 26 1.79 5.82 -7.31
CA LEU A 26 3.10 6.28 -6.87
C LEU A 26 4.14 6.42 -8.00
N PHE A 27 3.78 6.04 -9.23
CA PHE A 27 4.65 6.15 -10.40
C PHE A 27 4.28 7.35 -11.28
N ILE A 28 3.21 8.10 -10.97
CA ILE A 28 2.76 9.23 -11.81
C ILE A 28 3.83 10.33 -11.95
N ARG A 29 4.61 10.58 -10.89
CA ARG A 29 5.66 11.60 -10.86
C ARG A 29 6.99 10.99 -10.41
N GLN A 30 8.06 11.31 -11.12
CA GLN A 30 9.40 10.90 -10.73
C GLN A 30 9.86 11.67 -9.48
N PRO A 31 10.49 11.00 -8.49
CA PRO A 31 11.02 11.69 -7.32
C PRO A 31 12.34 12.40 -7.65
N ASP A 32 12.54 13.56 -7.02
CA ASP A 32 13.82 14.27 -7.07
C ASP A 32 14.89 13.52 -6.25
N SER A 33 16.17 13.73 -6.60
CA SER A 33 17.34 13.24 -5.84
C SER A 33 17.40 11.73 -5.60
N ILE A 34 16.87 10.92 -6.52
CA ILE A 34 16.88 9.46 -6.41
C ILE A 34 18.28 8.84 -6.24
N ASN A 35 19.30 9.45 -6.86
CA ASN A 35 20.68 8.95 -6.82
C ASN A 35 21.30 8.99 -5.41
N LYS A 36 20.70 9.72 -4.47
CA LYS A 36 21.13 9.81 -3.07
C LYS A 36 20.43 8.79 -2.15
N VAL A 37 19.52 7.99 -2.71
CA VAL A 37 18.75 6.99 -1.95
C VAL A 37 19.56 5.71 -1.91
N GLU A 38 19.92 5.28 -0.72
CA GLU A 38 20.48 3.96 -0.45
C GLU A 38 19.37 3.05 0.11
N LEU A 39 19.28 1.84 -0.41
CA LEU A 39 18.33 0.83 0.05
C LEU A 39 19.05 -0.21 0.89
N ASN A 40 18.53 -0.45 2.09
CA ASN A 40 19.02 -1.48 2.99
C ASN A 40 18.19 -2.75 2.80
N ILE A 41 18.44 -3.47 1.70
CA ILE A 41 17.72 -4.71 1.39
C ILE A 41 18.15 -5.81 2.37
N PRO A 42 17.27 -6.29 3.27
CA PRO A 42 17.65 -7.26 4.27
C PRO A 42 17.78 -8.66 3.68
N GLU A 43 18.58 -9.49 4.33
CA GLU A 43 18.48 -10.94 4.19
C GLU A 43 17.24 -11.42 4.95
N ILE A 44 16.38 -12.18 4.27
CA ILE A 44 15.14 -12.67 4.84
C ILE A 44 15.41 -13.92 5.67
N LYS A 45 15.23 -13.82 6.99
CA LYS A 45 15.58 -14.91 7.93
C LYS A 45 14.41 -15.82 8.30
N TRP A 46 13.19 -15.35 8.09
CA TRP A 46 11.97 -16.03 8.54
C TRP A 46 11.36 -16.94 7.47
N ILE A 47 11.92 -16.93 6.25
CA ILE A 47 11.61 -17.86 5.17
C ILE A 47 12.89 -18.17 4.39
N GLN A 48 13.17 -19.45 4.16
CA GLN A 48 14.45 -19.89 3.61
C GLN A 48 14.47 -19.95 2.08
N SER A 49 13.32 -20.16 1.45
CA SER A 49 13.20 -20.34 0.00
C SER A 49 11.79 -20.00 -0.51
N LEU A 50 11.64 -19.99 -1.83
CA LEU A 50 10.35 -19.76 -2.48
C LEU A 50 9.36 -20.89 -2.16
N GLU A 51 8.24 -20.55 -1.54
CA GLU A 51 7.10 -21.44 -1.32
C GLU A 51 6.01 -21.09 -2.34
N ARG A 52 5.84 -21.91 -3.37
CA ARG A 52 4.93 -21.61 -4.51
C ARG A 52 3.45 -21.46 -4.12
N ASN A 53 3.03 -22.10 -3.03
CA ASN A 53 1.67 -22.04 -2.50
C ASN A 53 1.44 -20.92 -1.48
N THR A 54 2.41 -20.01 -1.32
CA THR A 54 2.39 -18.97 -0.29
C THR A 54 2.34 -17.58 -0.92
N MET A 55 1.27 -16.83 -0.64
CA MET A 55 1.23 -15.39 -0.87
C MET A 55 1.79 -14.65 0.34
N ILE A 56 2.52 -13.57 0.12
CA ILE A 56 3.03 -12.73 1.19
C ILE A 56 2.38 -11.35 1.10
N ILE A 57 2.01 -10.78 2.24
CA ILE A 57 1.58 -9.39 2.36
C ILE A 57 2.58 -8.69 3.27
N VAL A 58 3.32 -7.72 2.72
CA VAL A 58 4.25 -6.89 3.48
C VAL A 58 3.52 -5.59 3.81
N ASP A 59 3.19 -5.42 5.09
CA ASP A 59 2.52 -4.24 5.64
C ASP A 59 3.44 -3.56 6.67
N LEU A 60 4.50 -2.94 6.16
CA LEU A 60 5.56 -2.29 6.93
C LEU A 60 5.55 -0.76 6.68
N PRO A 61 6.08 0.04 7.61
CA PRO A 61 6.01 1.49 7.49
C PRO A 61 6.96 2.02 6.40
N ARG A 62 6.49 2.99 5.61
CA ARG A 62 7.31 3.76 4.64
C ARG A 62 8.09 2.82 3.69
N HIS A 63 9.35 3.13 3.42
CA HIS A 63 10.20 2.42 2.46
C HIS A 63 10.61 1.02 2.94
N SER A 64 10.51 0.70 4.23
CA SER A 64 10.91 -0.62 4.75
C SER A 64 10.10 -1.77 4.14
N GLY A 65 8.84 -1.51 3.73
CA GLY A 65 8.06 -2.48 2.97
C GLY A 65 8.64 -2.76 1.58
N VAL A 66 9.25 -1.77 0.94
CA VAL A 66 9.95 -1.93 -0.35
C VAL A 66 11.23 -2.74 -0.16
N GLU A 67 12.03 -2.40 0.85
CA GLU A 67 13.29 -3.10 1.15
C GLU A 67 13.05 -4.59 1.46
N GLU A 68 12.13 -4.90 2.37
CA GLU A 68 11.77 -6.29 2.71
C GLU A 68 11.27 -7.06 1.46
N SER A 69 10.46 -6.40 0.62
CA SER A 69 9.94 -7.02 -0.60
C SER A 69 11.02 -7.28 -1.64
N LEU A 70 12.07 -6.45 -1.71
CA LEU A 70 13.24 -6.72 -2.54
C LEU A 70 14.08 -7.89 -1.98
N GLY A 71 14.14 -8.05 -0.66
CA GLY A 71 14.73 -9.26 -0.05
C GLY A 71 13.97 -10.52 -0.45
N LEU A 72 12.64 -10.47 -0.45
CA LEU A 72 11.78 -11.56 -0.93
C LEU A 72 11.89 -11.77 -2.45
N ALA A 73 12.10 -10.70 -3.22
CA ALA A 73 12.34 -10.78 -4.66
C ALA A 73 13.61 -11.58 -4.99
N ARG A 74 14.67 -11.43 -4.18
CA ARG A 74 15.89 -12.23 -4.31
C ARG A 74 15.66 -13.73 -4.06
N LEU A 75 14.63 -14.09 -3.29
CA LEU A 75 14.17 -15.48 -3.12
C LEU A 75 13.28 -15.96 -4.27
N GLY A 76 12.90 -15.08 -5.21
CA GLY A 76 12.07 -15.41 -6.37
C GLY A 76 10.58 -15.11 -6.22
N TYR A 77 10.16 -14.39 -5.16
CA TYR A 77 8.79 -13.87 -5.08
C TYR A 77 8.59 -12.66 -5.99
N ARG A 78 7.35 -12.34 -6.36
CA ARG A 78 7.00 -11.16 -7.17
C ARG A 78 6.46 -10.02 -6.30
N PRO A 79 7.21 -8.93 -6.07
CA PRO A 79 6.66 -7.73 -5.44
C PRO A 79 5.55 -7.09 -6.29
N VAL A 80 4.47 -6.68 -5.64
CA VAL A 80 3.30 -6.04 -6.26
C VAL A 80 2.90 -4.80 -5.46
N PRO A 81 3.21 -3.59 -5.93
CA PRO A 81 2.89 -2.35 -5.23
C PRO A 81 1.38 -2.10 -5.17
N LEU A 82 0.80 -2.06 -3.95
CA LEU A 82 -0.64 -1.80 -3.74
C LEU A 82 -0.92 -0.39 -3.17
N TYR A 83 0.09 0.46 -3.09
CA TYR A 83 -0.01 1.79 -2.52
C TYR A 83 -1.02 2.68 -3.28
N ASN A 84 -1.99 3.24 -2.54
CA ASN A 84 -3.04 4.08 -3.13
C ASN A 84 -3.11 5.52 -2.56
N GLY A 85 -2.19 5.87 -1.65
CA GLY A 85 -2.00 7.23 -1.17
C GLY A 85 -1.08 8.01 -2.11
N VAL A 86 -1.49 9.21 -2.52
CA VAL A 86 -0.77 10.05 -3.48
C VAL A 86 0.34 10.82 -2.78
N ASP A 87 1.47 11.00 -3.47
CA ASP A 87 2.52 11.92 -3.02
C ASP A 87 2.06 13.37 -3.21
N GLY A 88 1.74 14.02 -2.10
CA GLY A 88 1.27 15.39 -2.10
C GLY A 88 2.39 16.37 -2.42
N PRO A 89 2.09 17.55 -3.00
CA PRO A 89 3.10 18.56 -3.33
C PRO A 89 3.71 19.27 -2.11
N SER A 90 3.36 18.87 -0.88
CA SER A 90 3.72 19.56 0.36
C SER A 90 4.45 18.64 1.33
N LEU A 91 5.43 19.19 2.06
CA LEU A 91 6.07 18.52 3.20
C LEU A 91 5.07 18.22 4.34
N SER A 92 3.91 18.87 4.36
CA SER A 92 2.82 18.69 5.34
C SER A 92 1.86 17.53 5.02
N THR A 93 2.30 16.48 4.33
CA THR A 93 1.53 15.24 4.15
C THR A 93 1.37 14.48 5.47
N ILE A 94 0.20 13.87 5.68
CA ILE A 94 -0.06 13.01 6.85
C ILE A 94 0.76 11.72 6.75
N VAL A 95 0.69 11.03 5.60
CA VAL A 95 1.45 9.83 5.31
C VAL A 95 2.67 10.19 4.46
N LYS A 96 3.87 9.83 4.92
CA LYS A 96 5.14 10.15 4.23
C LYS A 96 5.43 9.17 3.10
N VAL A 97 4.59 9.19 2.07
CA VAL A 97 4.70 8.29 0.90
C VAL A 97 5.88 8.62 0.00
N HIS A 98 6.44 9.83 0.06
CA HIS A 98 7.58 10.25 -0.76
C HIS A 98 8.79 9.32 -0.63
N ASP A 99 9.05 8.77 0.56
CA ASP A 99 10.15 7.83 0.77
C ASP A 99 9.87 6.48 0.09
N ILE A 100 8.60 6.08 0.02
CA ILE A 100 8.16 4.89 -0.71
C ILE A 100 8.41 5.10 -2.21
N VAL A 101 8.04 6.26 -2.76
CA VAL A 101 8.28 6.61 -4.17
C VAL A 101 9.77 6.52 -4.50
N LYS A 102 10.62 7.15 -3.70
CA LYS A 102 12.08 7.07 -3.83
C LYS A 102 12.60 5.63 -3.82
N ALA A 103 12.11 4.83 -2.87
CA ALA A 103 12.50 3.43 -2.76
C ALA A 103 12.00 2.57 -3.92
N LEU A 104 10.79 2.80 -4.44
CA LEU A 104 10.25 2.08 -5.60
C LEU A 104 11.07 2.34 -6.86
N TYR A 105 11.43 3.61 -7.12
CA TYR A 105 12.23 3.91 -8.29
C TYR A 105 13.67 3.40 -8.15
N LYS A 106 14.30 3.52 -6.97
CA LYS A 106 15.65 3.00 -6.73
C LYS A 106 15.66 1.47 -6.75
N GLY A 107 14.65 0.85 -6.15
CA GLY A 107 14.46 -0.59 -6.07
C GLY A 107 14.13 -1.22 -7.41
N ALA A 108 13.66 -0.46 -8.40
CA ALA A 108 13.47 -0.96 -9.75
C ALA A 108 14.81 -1.42 -10.37
N ASP A 109 15.93 -0.77 -10.05
CA ASP A 109 17.26 -1.21 -10.51
C ASP A 109 17.62 -2.59 -9.95
N GLU A 110 17.34 -2.79 -8.66
CA GLU A 110 17.56 -4.06 -7.96
C GLU A 110 16.62 -5.17 -8.47
N LEU A 111 15.34 -4.84 -8.68
CA LEU A 111 14.31 -5.81 -9.06
C LEU A 111 14.56 -6.41 -10.46
N VAL A 112 15.07 -5.61 -11.40
CA VAL A 112 15.44 -6.10 -12.75
C VAL A 112 16.46 -7.24 -12.67
N SER A 113 17.37 -7.20 -11.69
CA SER A 113 18.41 -8.23 -11.54
C SER A 113 17.90 -9.58 -11.00
N CYS A 114 16.69 -9.61 -10.41
CA CYS A 114 16.19 -10.79 -9.69
C CYS A 114 15.62 -11.90 -10.61
N ASN A 115 15.47 -11.66 -11.91
CA ASN A 115 14.95 -12.60 -12.92
C ASN A 115 13.74 -13.45 -12.43
N ILE A 116 12.72 -12.77 -11.91
CA ILE A 116 11.56 -13.42 -11.29
C ILE A 116 10.65 -13.98 -12.38
N ARG A 117 10.10 -15.18 -12.15
CA ARG A 117 9.14 -15.80 -13.07
C ARG A 117 7.82 -15.04 -13.15
N ALA A 118 7.11 -15.17 -14.27
CA ALA A 118 5.79 -14.57 -14.45
C ALA A 118 4.70 -15.18 -13.54
N ASP A 119 4.84 -16.48 -13.22
CA ASP A 119 3.97 -17.27 -12.33
C ASP A 119 4.42 -17.29 -10.87
N ALA A 120 5.43 -16.49 -10.50
CA ALA A 120 5.94 -16.45 -9.13
C ALA A 120 4.85 -15.98 -8.14
N PRO A 121 4.77 -16.54 -6.94
CA PRO A 121 3.81 -16.09 -5.93
C PRO A 121 4.03 -14.61 -5.56
N PRO A 122 2.95 -13.87 -5.22
CA PRO A 122 3.02 -12.44 -5.03
C PRO A 122 3.47 -12.06 -3.61
N VAL A 123 4.15 -10.91 -3.54
CA VAL A 123 4.41 -10.12 -2.34
C VAL A 123 3.64 -8.82 -2.49
N PHE A 124 2.46 -8.75 -1.91
CA PHE A 124 1.61 -7.57 -1.94
C PHE A 124 2.10 -6.52 -0.94
N MET A 125 2.42 -5.32 -1.43
CA MET A 125 3.11 -4.29 -0.65
C MET A 125 2.16 -3.19 -0.21
N LEU A 126 2.01 -3.03 1.10
CA LEU A 126 1.21 -2.00 1.75
C LEU A 126 2.10 -1.10 2.64
N ASP A 127 1.57 0.04 3.05
CA ASP A 127 2.20 0.91 4.05
C ASP A 127 1.37 0.85 5.33
N SER A 128 1.98 0.44 6.45
CA SER A 128 1.27 0.34 7.72
C SER A 128 0.89 1.70 8.29
N ASN A 129 1.52 2.78 7.81
CA ASN A 129 1.15 4.14 8.13
C ASN A 129 -0.04 4.67 7.33
N ARG A 130 -0.63 3.89 6.41
CA ARG A 130 -1.71 4.37 5.51
C ARG A 130 -2.94 4.93 6.23
N MET A 131 -3.24 4.42 7.43
CA MET A 131 -4.32 4.90 8.27
C MET A 131 -3.83 5.71 9.49
N SER A 132 -2.54 6.04 9.55
CA SER A 132 -1.97 6.81 10.66
C SER A 132 -2.52 8.24 10.69
N GLY A 133 -2.77 8.77 11.88
CA GLY A 133 -3.26 10.13 12.09
C GLY A 133 -4.69 10.22 12.66
N SER A 134 -5.01 11.36 13.26
CA SER A 134 -6.24 11.60 14.03
C SER A 134 -7.43 12.12 13.21
N GLY A 135 -7.39 12.05 11.89
CA GLY A 135 -8.43 12.62 11.01
C GLY A 135 -7.91 13.71 10.08
N LYS A 136 -8.83 14.45 9.45
CA LYS A 136 -8.52 15.59 8.58
C LYS A 136 -7.97 16.72 9.44
N GLN A 137 -6.75 17.18 9.13
CA GLN A 137 -6.08 18.25 9.86
C GLN A 137 -5.96 19.47 8.92
N PRO A 138 -6.54 20.63 9.28
CA PRO A 138 -6.40 21.87 8.50
C PRO A 138 -4.93 22.19 8.19
N GLY A 139 -4.65 22.67 6.98
CA GLY A 139 -3.29 23.03 6.54
C GLY A 139 -2.41 21.83 6.15
N LYS A 140 -2.86 20.59 6.42
CA LYS A 140 -2.16 19.36 6.00
C LYS A 140 -2.72 18.78 4.72
N TYR A 141 -1.91 17.95 4.07
CA TYR A 141 -2.31 17.15 2.93
C TYR A 141 -2.71 15.74 3.40
N ASP A 142 -4.00 15.43 3.34
CA ASP A 142 -4.54 14.14 3.78
C ASP A 142 -4.47 13.13 2.64
N ASN A 143 -3.41 12.32 2.65
CA ASN A 143 -3.15 11.20 1.73
C ASN A 143 -3.24 9.84 2.43
N ARG A 144 -3.96 9.77 3.56
CA ARG A 144 -4.33 8.49 4.17
C ARG A 144 -5.19 7.70 3.20
N TRP A 145 -5.10 6.38 3.28
CA TRP A 145 -5.84 5.46 2.44
C TRP A 145 -6.10 4.15 3.19
N CYS A 146 -7.01 3.35 2.67
CA CYS A 146 -7.31 2.03 3.20
C CYS A 146 -7.42 1.02 2.05
N VAL A 147 -7.32 -0.26 2.39
CA VAL A 147 -7.57 -1.36 1.45
C VAL A 147 -8.98 -1.91 1.58
N PHE A 148 -9.57 -2.29 0.45
CA PHE A 148 -10.84 -3.02 0.40
C PHE A 148 -10.64 -4.40 -0.22
N PRO A 149 -11.59 -5.34 -0.02
CA PRO A 149 -11.51 -6.68 -0.62
C PRO A 149 -11.32 -6.71 -2.14
N GLN A 150 -11.71 -5.66 -2.86
CA GLN A 150 -11.57 -5.53 -4.32
C GLN A 150 -10.18 -5.05 -4.75
N ASP A 151 -9.38 -4.52 -3.82
CA ASP A 151 -8.01 -4.10 -4.10
C ASP A 151 -7.04 -5.28 -4.14
N MET A 152 -7.47 -6.48 -3.73
CA MET A 152 -6.69 -7.71 -3.71
C MET A 152 -7.43 -8.84 -4.45
N PRO A 153 -6.76 -9.92 -4.87
CA PRO A 153 -7.42 -11.07 -5.50
C PRO A 153 -8.50 -11.69 -4.60
N SER A 154 -9.51 -12.33 -5.18
CA SER A 154 -10.46 -13.11 -4.38
C SER A 154 -9.79 -14.37 -3.82
N ALA A 155 -10.37 -14.95 -2.77
CA ALA A 155 -9.91 -16.23 -2.22
C ALA A 155 -9.93 -17.34 -3.29
N SER A 156 -11.02 -17.42 -4.06
CA SER A 156 -11.13 -18.35 -5.18
C SER A 156 -10.03 -18.17 -6.23
N PHE A 157 -9.68 -16.91 -6.54
CA PHE A 157 -8.60 -16.63 -7.47
C PHE A 157 -7.26 -17.16 -6.97
N ILE A 158 -6.87 -16.82 -5.73
CA ILE A 158 -5.57 -17.26 -5.20
C ILE A 158 -5.50 -18.79 -5.03
N ILE A 159 -6.60 -19.43 -4.62
CA ILE A 159 -6.69 -20.90 -4.52
C ILE A 159 -6.51 -21.55 -5.89
N ASN A 160 -7.14 -21.00 -6.94
CA ASN A 160 -6.97 -21.49 -8.31
C ASN A 160 -5.54 -21.29 -8.85
N GLN A 161 -4.79 -20.34 -8.32
CA GLN A 161 -3.35 -20.17 -8.59
C GLN A 161 -2.46 -21.07 -7.69
N GLY A 162 -3.05 -21.99 -6.93
CA GLY A 162 -2.33 -22.92 -6.06
C GLY A 162 -1.93 -22.33 -4.70
N ILE A 163 -2.40 -21.13 -4.36
CA ILE A 163 -2.08 -20.46 -3.09
C ILE A 163 -3.11 -20.86 -2.04
N ASN A 164 -2.64 -21.52 -0.99
CA ASN A 164 -3.45 -21.93 0.17
C ASN A 164 -2.90 -21.39 1.50
N ARG A 165 -1.79 -20.64 1.45
CA ARG A 165 -1.12 -20.04 2.60
C ARG A 165 -0.87 -18.55 2.38
N ILE A 166 -1.08 -17.75 3.41
CA ILE A 166 -0.76 -16.32 3.42
C ILE A 166 0.13 -16.01 4.62
N ILE A 167 1.26 -15.35 4.38
CA ILE A 167 2.10 -14.77 5.44
C ILE A 167 1.95 -13.24 5.43
N VAL A 168 1.53 -12.67 6.54
CA VAL A 168 1.45 -11.22 6.74
C VAL A 168 2.68 -10.77 7.51
N ARG A 169 3.62 -10.09 6.85
CA ARG A 169 4.77 -9.43 7.48
C ARG A 169 4.35 -8.04 7.93
N SER A 170 4.16 -7.88 9.23
CA SER A 170 3.73 -6.63 9.86
C SER A 170 4.13 -6.59 11.33
N GLU A 171 4.10 -5.41 11.95
CA GLU A 171 4.16 -5.30 13.42
C GLU A 171 2.81 -5.64 14.05
N SER A 172 1.72 -5.19 13.41
CA SER A 172 0.35 -5.53 13.77
C SER A 172 -0.53 -5.56 12.53
N ILE A 173 -1.59 -6.38 12.57
CA ILE A 173 -2.55 -6.46 11.48
C ILE A 173 -3.53 -5.29 11.59
N GLN A 174 -3.52 -4.43 10.57
CA GLN A 174 -4.42 -3.29 10.49
C GLN A 174 -5.87 -3.73 10.26
N ASN A 175 -6.81 -2.95 10.79
CA ASN A 175 -8.24 -3.30 10.74
C ASN A 175 -8.76 -3.46 9.31
N ASP A 176 -8.37 -2.60 8.37
CA ASP A 176 -8.78 -2.69 6.97
C ASP A 176 -8.33 -4.00 6.30
N LEU A 177 -7.07 -4.40 6.53
CA LEU A 177 -6.51 -5.65 6.05
C LEU A 177 -7.20 -6.86 6.68
N SER A 178 -7.63 -6.78 7.95
CA SER A 178 -8.35 -7.86 8.63
C SER A 178 -9.65 -8.26 7.93
N HIS A 179 -10.35 -7.32 7.28
CA HIS A 179 -11.55 -7.61 6.48
C HIS A 179 -11.24 -8.45 5.23
N ILE A 180 -10.03 -8.37 4.70
CA ILE A 180 -9.59 -9.16 3.55
C ILE A 180 -9.14 -10.54 4.06
N LEU A 181 -8.28 -10.58 5.09
CA LEU A 181 -7.76 -11.82 5.66
C LEU A 181 -8.86 -12.73 6.21
N CYS A 182 -9.88 -12.15 6.86
CA CYS A 182 -11.04 -12.91 7.35
C CYS A 182 -11.83 -13.56 6.21
N ARG A 183 -11.85 -12.97 5.00
CA ARG A 183 -12.46 -13.62 3.82
C ARG A 183 -11.63 -14.80 3.34
N TYR A 184 -10.31 -14.65 3.23
CA TYR A 184 -9.42 -15.76 2.87
C TYR A 184 -9.54 -16.92 3.86
N GLN A 185 -9.53 -16.62 5.16
CA GLN A 185 -9.68 -17.63 6.21
C GLN A 185 -11.01 -18.39 6.12
N LYS A 186 -12.12 -17.71 5.85
CA LYS A 186 -13.45 -18.35 5.70
C LYS A 186 -13.53 -19.28 4.48
N GLU A 187 -12.67 -19.07 3.50
CA GLU A 187 -12.57 -19.88 2.28
C GLU A 187 -11.44 -20.94 2.40
N GLY A 188 -10.91 -21.17 3.60
CA GLY A 188 -9.97 -22.25 3.89
C GLY A 188 -8.49 -21.92 3.66
N VAL A 189 -8.13 -20.65 3.45
CA VAL A 189 -6.73 -20.22 3.32
C VAL A 189 -6.10 -20.00 4.69
N ASP A 190 -4.94 -20.60 4.93
CA ASP A 190 -4.23 -20.50 6.19
C ASP A 190 -3.50 -19.16 6.33
N ILE A 191 -3.78 -18.43 7.43
CA ILE A 191 -3.19 -17.13 7.71
C ILE A 191 -2.08 -17.24 8.75
N TYR A 192 -0.92 -16.69 8.42
CA TYR A 192 0.25 -16.60 9.29
C TYR A 192 0.63 -15.13 9.50
N HIS A 193 1.11 -14.81 10.69
CA HIS A 193 1.70 -13.51 11.01
C HIS A 193 3.21 -13.66 11.20
N CYS A 194 3.96 -12.74 10.60
CA CYS A 194 5.41 -12.65 10.73
C CYS A 194 5.81 -11.30 11.32
N ASN A 195 6.54 -11.32 12.44
CA ASN A 195 7.10 -10.12 13.07
C ASN A 195 8.54 -9.81 12.60
N GLY A 196 8.99 -10.42 11.50
CA GLY A 196 10.34 -10.28 10.95
C GLY A 196 11.34 -11.32 11.48
N GLN A 197 10.93 -12.14 12.44
CA GLN A 197 11.78 -13.20 13.02
C GLN A 197 11.06 -14.54 13.02
N THR A 198 9.81 -14.56 13.50
CA THR A 198 9.03 -15.78 13.67
C THR A 198 7.74 -15.70 12.86
N VAL A 199 7.37 -16.83 12.25
CA VAL A 199 6.12 -17.00 11.52
C VAL A 199 5.20 -17.89 12.34
N ARG A 200 4.02 -17.38 12.70
CA ARG A 200 3.03 -18.12 13.50
C ARG A 200 1.68 -18.16 12.81
N LYS A 201 1.01 -19.31 12.82
CA LYS A 201 -0.38 -19.40 12.35
C LYS A 201 -1.27 -18.59 13.29
N ILE A 202 -2.19 -17.83 12.73
CA ILE A 202 -3.12 -17.01 13.50
C ILE A 202 -4.55 -17.29 13.06
N HIS A 203 -5.49 -17.07 13.97
CA HIS A 203 -6.90 -16.97 13.64
C HIS A 203 -7.27 -15.49 13.59
N VAL A 204 -7.65 -15.00 12.40
CA VAL A 204 -8.09 -13.63 12.21
C VAL A 204 -9.51 -13.51 12.74
N THR A 205 -9.68 -12.74 13.81
CA THR A 205 -10.99 -12.41 14.38
C THR A 205 -11.80 -11.61 13.37
N GLN A 206 -13.10 -11.88 13.31
CA GLN A 206 -13.98 -11.16 12.41
C GLN A 206 -14.06 -9.68 12.87
N PRO A 207 -13.70 -8.71 12.00
CA PRO A 207 -13.79 -7.30 12.36
C PRO A 207 -15.26 -6.86 12.48
N SER A 208 -15.48 -5.78 13.21
CA SER A 208 -16.81 -5.16 13.29
C SER A 208 -17.31 -4.77 11.89
N ASP A 209 -18.62 -4.91 11.66
CA ASP A 209 -19.26 -4.58 10.38
C ASP A 209 -18.68 -5.33 9.16
N PHE A 210 -18.16 -6.55 9.37
CA PHE A 210 -17.70 -7.42 8.31
C PHE A 210 -18.78 -7.67 7.24
N LYS A 211 -18.40 -7.56 5.96
CA LYS A 211 -19.29 -7.57 4.77
C LYS A 211 -20.32 -6.44 4.70
N SER A 212 -20.39 -5.53 5.68
CA SER A 212 -21.30 -4.40 5.62
C SER A 212 -20.81 -3.32 4.66
N LEU A 213 -21.73 -2.75 3.88
CA LEU A 213 -21.48 -1.53 3.12
C LEU A 213 -21.22 -0.33 4.03
N SER A 214 -21.76 -0.33 5.26
CA SER A 214 -21.58 0.74 6.25
C SER A 214 -20.11 0.96 6.63
N TYR A 215 -19.32 -0.12 6.76
CA TYR A 215 -17.88 -0.02 6.99
C TYR A 215 -17.18 0.73 5.86
N ARG A 216 -17.51 0.41 4.60
CA ARG A 216 -16.91 1.05 3.42
C ARG A 216 -17.23 2.53 3.38
N PHE A 217 -18.49 2.90 3.60
CA PHE A 217 -18.89 4.30 3.68
C PHE A 217 -18.14 5.03 4.80
N ARG A 218 -18.12 4.49 6.04
CA ARG A 218 -17.44 5.14 7.18
C ARG A 218 -15.93 5.28 6.96
N ALA A 219 -15.28 4.24 6.43
CA ALA A 219 -13.86 4.30 6.08
C ALA A 219 -13.59 5.39 5.04
N ILE A 220 -14.44 5.54 4.01
CA ILE A 220 -14.28 6.55 2.96
C ILE A 220 -14.60 7.96 3.46
N PHE A 221 -15.62 8.16 4.30
CA PHE A 221 -16.03 9.47 4.81
C PHE A 221 -14.88 10.21 5.53
N GLY A 222 -14.02 9.46 6.23
CA GLY A 222 -12.85 10.00 6.93
C GLY A 222 -11.63 10.27 6.05
N LEU A 223 -11.63 9.80 4.80
CA LEU A 223 -10.53 9.92 3.86
C LEU A 223 -10.82 10.99 2.81
N THR A 224 -9.78 11.35 2.04
CA THR A 224 -9.88 12.38 1.01
C THR A 224 -9.44 11.80 -0.32
N ARG A 225 -10.29 11.83 -1.34
CA ARG A 225 -9.99 11.31 -2.68
C ARG A 225 -9.53 12.44 -3.61
N ASN A 226 -8.64 12.11 -4.54
CA ASN A 226 -8.23 13.02 -5.59
C ASN A 226 -9.06 12.81 -6.87
N ALA A 227 -8.94 13.73 -7.83
CA ALA A 227 -9.64 13.65 -9.12
C ALA A 227 -9.15 12.51 -10.04
N THR A 228 -8.02 11.87 -9.73
CA THR A 228 -7.40 10.82 -10.55
C THR A 228 -7.57 9.40 -9.98
N GLY A 229 -8.45 9.22 -8.98
CA GLY A 229 -8.87 7.91 -8.46
C GLY A 229 -8.14 7.40 -7.21
N GLY A 230 -7.01 8.02 -6.84
CA GLY A 230 -6.24 7.75 -5.62
C GLY A 230 -6.72 8.57 -4.40
N PHE A 231 -6.01 8.43 -3.27
CA PHE A 231 -6.30 9.18 -2.05
C PHE A 231 -5.28 10.31 -1.82
N GLY A 232 -5.75 11.52 -1.52
CA GLY A 232 -4.91 12.70 -1.36
C GLY A 232 -5.61 14.01 -1.71
N SER A 233 -5.72 14.94 -0.78
CA SER A 233 -5.96 16.36 -1.10
C SER A 233 -5.51 17.29 0.04
N LYS A 234 -5.34 18.58 -0.28
CA LYS A 234 -5.06 19.62 0.73
C LYS A 234 -6.34 19.91 1.52
N ILE A 235 -6.26 19.85 2.84
CA ILE A 235 -7.36 20.26 3.71
C ILE A 235 -7.31 21.78 3.88
N PRO A 236 -8.36 22.53 3.50
CA PRO A 236 -8.39 23.98 3.64
C PRO A 236 -8.18 24.39 5.10
N GLU A 237 -7.40 25.45 5.31
CA GLU A 237 -7.47 26.19 6.56
C GLU A 237 -8.74 27.03 6.51
N ALA A 238 -9.53 27.01 7.59
CA ALA A 238 -10.60 27.97 7.75
C ALA A 238 -9.94 29.35 7.78
N THR A 239 -10.05 30.09 6.68
CA THR A 239 -9.65 31.49 6.65
C THR A 239 -10.57 32.16 7.66
N GLN A 240 -10.04 32.66 8.77
CA GLN A 240 -10.77 33.65 9.54
C GLN A 240 -10.99 34.82 8.57
N SER A 241 -12.19 34.91 8.02
CA SER A 241 -12.67 36.14 7.43
C SER A 241 -12.83 37.14 8.56
N SER A 242 -11.71 37.76 8.97
CA SER A 242 -11.71 39.07 9.60
C SER A 242 -12.00 40.13 8.54
N SER A 243 -13.12 39.96 7.81
CA SER A 243 -13.73 41.05 7.08
C SER A 243 -14.64 41.77 8.06
N SER A 244 -14.09 42.82 8.67
CA SER A 244 -14.84 43.93 9.25
C SER A 244 -16.08 44.21 8.40
N GLY A 245 -17.26 43.94 8.95
CA GLY A 245 -18.54 44.26 8.34
C GLY A 245 -18.73 45.76 8.25
N VAL A 246 -18.19 46.38 7.20
CA VAL A 246 -18.63 47.71 6.75
C VAL A 246 -19.89 47.47 5.92
N ARG A 247 -21.04 47.63 6.57
CA ARG A 247 -22.35 47.68 5.90
C ARG A 247 -22.41 48.98 5.10
N TYR A 248 -22.29 48.90 3.78
CA TYR A 248 -22.83 49.94 2.90
C TYR A 248 -24.35 49.80 2.88
N TYR A 249 -25.05 50.68 3.59
CA TYR A 249 -26.46 50.95 3.32
C TYR A 249 -26.52 51.81 2.05
N GLY A 250 -27.00 51.23 0.96
CA GLY A 250 -27.53 52.00 -0.17
C GLY A 250 -29.03 52.17 0.03
N PHE A 251 -29.49 53.41 0.14
CA PHE A 251 -30.86 53.83 -0.16
C PHE A 251 -30.77 55.09 -1.03
N GLY A 252 -31.73 55.21 -1.96
CA GLY A 252 -31.80 56.23 -3.01
C GLY A 252 -32.02 57.66 -2.55
#